data_AF-A0A1B6GV68-F1
#
_entry.id   AF-A0A1B6GV68-F1
#
_cell.length_a   1.000
_cell.length_b   1.000
_cell.length_c   1.000
_cell.angle_alpha   90.00
_cell.angle_beta   90.00
_cell.angle_gamma   90.00
#
_symmetry.space_group_name_H-M   'P 1'
#
loop_
_entity.id
_entity.type
_entity.pdbx_description
1 polymer ?
#
loop_
_entity_poly.entity_id
_entity_poly.type
_entity_poly.pdbx_seq_one_letter_code
_entity_poly.pdbx_strand_id
1 'polypeptide(L)'
;MDYYEPRDDLDEPPLEQSEPSPIQRVYEGAHIFITGASGFMGKILMEKLLRTCNVAQIFILVRDKKGVKSQERLSSILDDTVFEPLKVEKPGEIRKVKIITGDCS
;
A
#
# COMPACT_ATOMS: atom_id res chain seq x y z
N MET A 1 -30.43 3.57 47.87
CA MET A 1 -30.85 3.21 46.50
C MET A 1 -30.34 4.36 45.69
N ASP A 2 -29.08 4.25 45.32
CA ASP A 2 -28.29 5.40 44.91
C ASP A 2 -28.51 5.56 43.42
N TYR A 3 -29.12 6.69 43.05
CA TYR A 3 -29.39 7.04 41.67
C TYR A 3 -28.06 7.11 40.92
N TYR A 4 -27.95 6.33 39.84
CA TYR A 4 -26.82 6.37 38.92
C TYR A 4 -26.95 7.65 38.08
N GLU A 5 -26.03 8.60 38.25
CA GLU A 5 -25.93 9.73 37.32
C GLU A 5 -25.23 9.29 36.03
N PRO A 6 -25.67 9.76 34.86
CA PRO A 6 -24.98 9.51 33.60
C PRO A 6 -23.57 10.06 33.69
N ARG A 7 -22.61 9.23 33.29
CA ARG A 7 -21.21 9.57 33.17
C ARG A 7 -21.02 10.35 31.85
N ASP A 8 -20.71 11.64 31.95
CA ASP A 8 -20.41 12.57 30.83
C ASP A 8 -19.09 12.22 30.10
N ASP A 9 -18.53 11.04 30.34
CA ASP A 9 -17.25 10.54 29.82
C ASP A 9 -17.35 9.69 28.54
N LEU A 10 -18.45 9.81 27.77
CA LEU A 10 -18.52 9.28 26.40
C LEU A 10 -18.14 10.32 25.34
N ASP A 11 -17.12 11.13 25.62
CA ASP A 11 -16.22 11.54 24.55
C ASP A 11 -15.12 10.49 24.51
N GLU A 12 -15.27 9.46 23.65
CA GLU A 12 -14.11 8.68 23.23
C GLU A 12 -13.04 9.69 22.79
N PRO A 13 -11.84 9.70 23.40
CA PRO A 13 -10.83 10.66 23.03
C PRO A 13 -10.61 10.52 21.52
N PRO A 14 -10.54 11.64 20.77
CA PRO A 14 -10.30 11.57 19.34
C PRO A 14 -9.12 10.65 19.12
N LEU A 15 -9.28 9.61 18.29
CA LEU A 15 -8.23 8.65 17.93
C LEU A 15 -6.93 9.43 17.73
N GLU A 16 -6.05 9.42 18.75
CA GLU A 16 -4.78 10.11 18.66
C GLU A 16 -4.09 9.50 17.44
N GLN A 17 -3.79 10.36 16.46
CA GLN A 17 -3.01 9.95 15.30
C GLN A 17 -1.67 9.49 15.86
N SER A 18 -1.50 8.17 15.97
CA SER A 18 -0.30 7.60 16.56
C SER A 18 0.90 8.05 15.76
N GLU A 19 1.96 8.42 16.48
CA GLU A 19 3.24 8.81 15.88
C GLU A 19 3.66 7.79 14.80
N PRO A 20 4.12 8.25 13.62
CA PRO A 20 4.48 7.35 12.54
C PRO A 20 5.55 6.37 13.02
N SER A 21 5.32 5.09 12.74
CA SER A 21 6.24 4.02 13.09
C SER A 21 7.63 4.24 12.46
N PRO A 22 8.69 3.65 13.02
CA PRO A 22 10.02 3.71 12.41
C PRO A 22 10.04 3.30 10.94
N ILE A 23 9.21 2.31 10.54
CA ILE A 23 9.08 1.87 9.15
C ILE A 23 8.49 2.97 8.27
N GLN A 24 7.41 3.63 8.72
CA GLN A 24 6.81 4.73 7.97
C GLN A 24 7.79 5.89 7.79
N ARG A 25 8.56 6.22 8.82
CA ARG A 25 9.59 7.27 8.76
C ARG A 25 10.71 6.93 7.77
N VAL A 26 11.12 5.67 7.69
CA VAL A 26 12.16 5.21 6.74
C VAL A 26 11.71 5.32 5.29
N TYR A 27 10.42 5.05 5.01
CA TYR A 27 9.87 5.06 3.66
C TYR A 27 9.22 6.39 3.26
N GLU A 28 9.26 7.41 4.12
CA GLU A 28 8.75 8.75 3.84
C GLU A 28 9.46 9.34 2.62
N GLY A 29 8.70 9.65 1.57
CA GLY A 29 9.22 10.19 0.31
C GLY A 29 10.11 9.22 -0.48
N ALA A 30 10.18 7.94 -0.12
CA ALA A 30 11.12 7.00 -0.74
C ALA A 30 10.71 6.61 -2.16
N HIS A 31 11.72 6.40 -3.02
CA HIS A 31 11.60 5.71 -4.30
C HIS A 31 12.06 4.26 -4.10
N ILE A 32 11.16 3.29 -4.30
CA ILE A 32 11.39 1.88 -3.97
C ILE A 32 11.43 1.05 -5.24
N PHE A 33 12.44 0.20 -5.40
CA PHE A 33 12.51 -0.77 -6.49
C PHE A 33 12.28 -2.19 -5.95
N ILE A 34 11.27 -2.88 -6.48
CA ILE A 34 10.85 -4.21 -6.02
C ILE A 34 11.00 -5.22 -7.15
N THR A 35 11.72 -6.30 -6.86
CA THR A 35 11.76 -7.51 -7.68
C THR A 35 10.78 -8.54 -7.12
N GLY A 36 10.27 -9.44 -7.97
CA GLY A 36 9.27 -10.43 -7.53
C GLY A 36 7.90 -9.84 -7.17
N ALA A 37 7.61 -8.60 -7.60
CA ALA A 37 6.37 -7.87 -7.28
C ALA A 37 5.08 -8.57 -7.76
N SER A 38 5.16 -9.43 -8.78
CA SER A 38 4.02 -10.21 -9.25
C SER A 38 3.66 -11.39 -8.34
N GLY A 39 4.56 -11.82 -7.46
CA GLY A 39 4.32 -12.88 -6.49
C GLY A 39 3.46 -12.39 -5.33
N PHE A 40 2.87 -13.34 -4.59
CA PHE A 40 1.95 -13.05 -3.48
C PHE A 40 2.53 -12.06 -2.46
N MET A 41 3.73 -12.33 -1.93
CA MET A 41 4.38 -11.45 -0.96
C MET A 41 4.75 -10.09 -1.54
N GLY A 42 5.16 -10.04 -2.81
CA GLY A 42 5.47 -8.79 -3.50
C GLY A 42 4.25 -7.86 -3.61
N LYS A 43 3.07 -8.43 -3.90
CA LYS A 43 1.82 -7.67 -3.93
C LYS A 43 1.43 -7.14 -2.55
N ILE A 44 1.52 -7.96 -1.51
CA ILE A 44 1.25 -7.53 -0.13
C ILE A 44 2.20 -6.42 0.29
N LEU A 45 3.49 -6.54 -0.03
CA LEU A 45 4.47 -5.51 0.28
C LEU A 45 4.12 -4.18 -0.41
N MET A 46 3.79 -4.21 -1.70
CA MET A 46 3.35 -3.01 -2.43
C MET A 46 2.10 -2.40 -1.81
N GLU A 47 1.09 -3.21 -1.51
CA GLU A 47 -0.15 -2.78 -0.89
C GLU A 47 0.10 -2.06 0.44
N LYS A 48 0.90 -2.67 1.31
CA LYS A 48 1.24 -2.10 2.62
C LYS A 48 2.03 -0.81 2.49
N LEU A 49 3.05 -0.77 1.63
CA LEU A 49 3.83 0.44 1.40
C LEU A 49 2.97 1.59 0.89
N LEU A 50 2.06 1.34 -0.05
CA LEU A 50 1.18 2.37 -0.61
C LEU A 50 0.10 2.81 0.38
N ARG A 51 -0.41 1.89 1.21
CA ARG A 51 -1.51 2.19 2.13
C ARG A 51 -1.03 2.83 3.43
N THR A 52 0.03 2.31 4.03
CA THR A 52 0.47 2.74 5.37
C THR A 52 1.64 3.71 5.34
N CYS A 53 2.49 3.67 4.33
CA CYS A 53 3.65 4.56 4.20
C CYS A 53 3.37 5.67 3.19
N ASN A 54 4.07 6.80 3.30
CA ASN A 54 4.00 7.87 2.31
C ASN A 54 5.20 7.77 1.37
N VAL A 55 5.14 6.83 0.43
CA VAL A 55 6.21 6.64 -0.58
C VAL A 55 6.05 7.62 -1.74
N ALA A 56 7.14 7.99 -2.40
CA ALA A 56 7.08 8.81 -3.60
C ALA A 56 6.70 7.98 -4.84
N GLN A 57 7.35 6.83 -5.02
CA GLN A 57 7.13 5.95 -6.18
C GLN A 57 7.59 4.53 -5.87
N ILE A 58 6.85 3.54 -6.36
CA ILE A 58 7.27 2.14 -6.41
C ILE A 58 7.55 1.76 -7.88
N PHE A 59 8.73 1.23 -8.13
CA PHE A 59 9.13 0.65 -9.40
C PHE A 59 9.16 -0.87 -9.26
N ILE A 60 8.55 -1.58 -10.20
CA ILE A 60 8.52 -3.04 -10.19
C ILE A 60 9.22 -3.61 -11.40
N LEU A 61 10.09 -4.60 -11.17
CA LEU A 61 10.67 -5.37 -12.26
C LEU A 61 9.71 -6.48 -12.68
N VAL A 62 9.34 -6.48 -13.95
CA VAL A 62 8.48 -7.51 -14.54
C VAL A 62 9.13 -8.08 -15.77
N ARG A 63 9.34 -9.40 -15.75
CA ARG A 63 9.88 -10.15 -16.89
C ARG A 63 8.90 -10.12 -18.05
N ASP A 64 9.37 -9.92 -19.27
CA ASP A 64 8.51 -9.98 -20.45
C ASP A 64 7.82 -11.33 -20.58
N LYS A 65 6.57 -11.29 -21.08
CA LYS A 65 5.86 -12.48 -21.54
C LYS A 65 5.48 -12.22 -22.99
N LYS A 66 5.89 -13.12 -23.89
CA LYS A 66 5.62 -13.00 -25.33
C LYS A 66 4.13 -12.71 -25.55
N GLY A 67 3.83 -11.60 -26.23
CA GLY A 67 2.48 -11.24 -26.65
C GLY A 67 1.61 -10.50 -25.62
N VAL A 68 2.13 -10.10 -24.46
CA VAL A 68 1.38 -9.27 -23.48
C VAL A 68 2.11 -7.93 -23.28
N LYS A 69 1.39 -6.80 -23.42
CA LYS A 69 2.00 -5.49 -23.18
C LYS A 69 2.30 -5.30 -21.69
N SER A 70 3.41 -4.65 -21.37
CA SER A 70 3.84 -4.46 -19.98
C SER A 70 2.77 -3.74 -19.14
N GLN A 71 2.04 -2.79 -19.72
CA GLN A 71 0.93 -2.08 -19.07
C GLN A 71 -0.28 -2.98 -18.75
N GLU A 72 -0.63 -3.92 -19.64
CA GLU A 72 -1.69 -4.89 -19.39
C GLU A 72 -1.32 -5.79 -18.21
N ARG A 73 -0.03 -6.13 -18.11
CA ARG A 73 0.48 -6.91 -16.98
C ARG A 73 0.48 -6.13 -15.68
N LEU A 74 0.82 -4.84 -15.70
CA LEU A 74 0.66 -3.98 -14.53
C LEU A 74 -0.79 -3.99 -14.05
N SER A 75 -1.73 -3.78 -14.97
CA SER A 75 -3.17 -3.81 -14.66
C SER A 75 -3.57 -5.13 -14.00
N SER A 76 -3.15 -6.28 -14.57
CA SER A 76 -3.46 -7.60 -14.00
C SER A 76 -2.87 -7.83 -12.61
N ILE A 77 -1.72 -7.21 -12.30
CA ILE A 77 -1.11 -7.33 -10.98
C ILE A 77 -1.91 -6.52 -9.96
N LEU A 78 -2.30 -5.30 -10.32
CA LEU A 78 -2.97 -4.35 -9.44
C LEU A 78 -4.50 -4.56 -9.31
N ASP A 79 -5.08 -5.39 -10.18
CA ASP A 79 -6.49 -5.81 -10.10
C ASP A 79 -6.74 -6.91 -9.07
N ASP A 80 -5.67 -7.48 -8.49
CA ASP A 80 -5.77 -8.50 -7.44
C ASP A 80 -6.48 -7.98 -6.19
N THR A 81 -7.28 -8.84 -5.54
CA THR A 81 -8.11 -8.50 -4.38
C THR A 81 -7.29 -8.04 -3.18
N VAL A 82 -5.99 -8.38 -3.13
CA VAL A 82 -5.08 -7.86 -2.12
C VAL A 82 -5.07 -6.33 -2.07
N PHE A 83 -5.29 -5.64 -3.20
CA PHE A 83 -5.29 -4.18 -3.27
C PHE A 83 -6.62 -3.52 -2.92
N GLU A 84 -7.70 -4.27 -2.63
CA GLU A 84 -8.99 -3.67 -2.28
C GLU A 84 -8.92 -2.70 -1.08
N PRO A 85 -8.22 -3.02 0.04
CA PRO A 85 -8.09 -2.07 1.14
C PRO A 85 -7.40 -0.76 0.71
N LEU A 86 -6.37 -0.85 -0.14
CA LEU A 86 -5.72 0.33 -0.72
C LEU A 86 -6.67 1.14 -1.61
N LYS A 87 -7.49 0.48 -2.43
CA LYS A 87 -8.47 1.16 -3.30
C LYS A 87 -9.54 1.90 -2.49
N VAL A 88 -9.91 1.39 -1.32
CA VAL A 88 -10.87 2.02 -0.40
C VAL A 88 -10.23 3.16 0.40
N GLU A 89 -9.10 2.90 1.05
CA GLU A 89 -8.46 3.86 1.97
C GLU A 89 -7.71 4.98 1.23
N LYS A 90 -7.02 4.67 0.12
CA LYS A 90 -6.17 5.60 -0.63
C LYS A 90 -6.20 5.34 -2.15
N PRO A 91 -7.35 5.55 -2.83
CA PRO A 91 -7.54 5.20 -4.24
C PRO A 91 -6.53 5.83 -5.22
N GLY A 92 -5.93 6.97 -4.87
CA GLY A 92 -4.94 7.66 -5.71
C GLY A 92 -3.55 7.04 -5.69
N GLU A 93 -3.18 6.34 -4.61
CA GLU A 93 -1.81 5.88 -4.36
C GLU A 93 -1.37 4.79 -5.33
N ILE A 94 -2.31 4.02 -5.88
CA ILE A 94 -2.03 2.97 -6.88
C ILE A 94 -1.27 3.51 -8.11
N ARG A 95 -1.44 4.80 -8.43
CA ARG A 95 -0.76 5.50 -9.54
C ARG A 95 0.74 5.67 -9.32
N LYS A 96 1.21 5.47 -8.08
CA LYS A 96 2.63 5.49 -7.72
C LYS A 96 3.36 4.22 -8.11
N VAL A 97 2.71 3.24 -8.75
CA VAL A 97 3.39 2.04 -9.27
C VAL A 97 3.80 2.23 -10.73
N LYS A 98 5.08 2.03 -11.05
CA LYS A 98 5.63 2.02 -12.41
C LYS A 98 6.29 0.69 -12.72
N ILE A 99 6.08 0.20 -13.93
CA ILE A 99 6.73 -1.03 -14.41
C ILE A 99 8.08 -0.70 -15.04
N ILE A 100 9.05 -1.57 -14.79
CA ILE A 100 10.31 -1.67 -15.49
C ILE A 100 10.37 -3.08 -16.07
N THR A 101 10.57 -3.19 -17.38
CA THR A 101 10.76 -4.47 -18.04
C THR A 101 12.18 -4.96 -17.82
N GLY A 102 12.34 -6.22 -17.41
CA GLY A 102 13.66 -6.86 -17.31
C GLY A 102 13.62 -8.17 -16.53
N ASP A 103 14.79 -8.78 -16.36
CA ASP A 103 14.97 -10.03 -15.60
C ASP A 103 16.12 -9.88 -14.60
N CYS A 104 16.08 -10.65 -13.50
CA CYS A 104 17.13 -10.65 -12.46
C CYS A 104 18.21 -11.72 -12.68
N SER A 105 18.07 -12.54 -13.72
CA SER A 105 19.00 -13.62 -14.08
C SER A 105 20.18 -13.13 -14.91
#